data_AF-A0A4S8KVP1-F1
#
_entry.id   AF-A0A4S8KVP1-F1
#
_cell.length_a   1.000
_cell.length_b   1.000
_cell.length_c   1.000
_cell.angle_alpha   90.00
_cell.angle_beta   90.00
_cell.angle_gamma   90.00
#
_symmetry.space_group_name_H-M   'P 1'
#
loop_
_entity.id
_entity.type
_entity.pdbx_description
1 polymer ?
#
loop_
_entity_poly.entity_id
_entity_poly.type
_entity_poly.pdbx_seq_one_letter_code
_entity_poly.pdbx_strand_id
1 'polypeptide(L)'
;MKTLLILPLLAFTVLGQAASRCRCLYNDTCWPSEDQFSDLQSKLSQPLICPVPPATPCYPPSDPSGNCTDILANASNGRRLSDRAGAMQSMNFQAFITDNGTIETCFLDTSLGYPCLQGSIPPIGVDAQTVEDLQAAVVFAAEHDLRVVIKNTG
;
A
#
# COMPACT_ATOMS: atom_id res chain seq x y z
N MET A 1 -41.53 -27.00 56.88
CA MET A 1 -40.58 -27.44 55.84
C MET A 1 -40.35 -26.25 54.90
N LYS A 2 -39.18 -25.60 54.96
CA LYS A 2 -38.81 -24.46 54.12
C LYS A 2 -37.70 -24.93 53.19
N THR A 3 -38.02 -25.09 51.91
CA THR A 3 -37.08 -25.56 50.89
C THR A 3 -36.36 -24.33 50.30
N LEU A 4 -35.06 -24.19 50.56
CA LEU A 4 -34.22 -23.19 49.90
C LEU A 4 -33.87 -23.69 48.50
N LEU A 5 -34.21 -22.89 47.48
CA LEU A 5 -33.75 -23.08 46.10
C LEU A 5 -32.44 -22.30 45.90
N ILE A 6 -31.35 -23.02 45.64
CA ILE A 6 -30.06 -22.44 45.26
C ILE A 6 -29.98 -22.45 43.74
N LEU A 7 -29.96 -21.27 43.11
CA LEU A 7 -29.75 -21.11 41.68
C LEU A 7 -28.24 -21.13 41.37
N PRO A 8 -27.74 -21.97 40.44
CA PRO A 8 -26.33 -21.97 40.10
C PRO A 8 -26.02 -20.77 39.19
N LEU A 9 -25.02 -19.96 39.59
CA LEU A 9 -24.50 -18.87 38.79
C LEU A 9 -23.56 -19.45 37.73
N LEU A 10 -24.04 -19.60 36.50
CA LEU A 10 -23.22 -19.94 35.33
C LEU A 10 -22.35 -18.73 34.97
N ALA A 11 -21.09 -18.74 35.41
CA ALA A 11 -20.10 -17.77 34.97
C ALA A 11 -19.66 -18.11 33.52
N PHE A 12 -20.19 -17.39 32.55
CA PHE A 12 -19.67 -17.41 31.18
C PHE A 12 -18.35 -16.63 31.14
N THR A 13 -17.23 -17.34 31.14
CA THR A 13 -15.94 -16.76 30.78
C THR A 13 -15.95 -16.50 29.26
N VAL A 14 -16.18 -15.25 28.86
CA VAL A 14 -15.94 -14.83 27.48
C VAL A 14 -14.43 -14.82 27.28
N LEU A 15 -13.89 -15.84 26.61
CA LEU A 15 -12.55 -15.80 26.05
C LEU A 15 -12.59 -14.74 24.93
N GLY A 16 -12.24 -13.50 25.29
CA GLY A 16 -12.00 -12.44 24.33
C GLY A 16 -10.82 -12.80 23.45
N GLN A 17 -11.08 -13.49 22.34
CA GLN A 17 -10.10 -13.66 21.30
C GLN A 17 -9.86 -12.27 20.72
N ALA A 18 -8.72 -11.67 21.02
CA ALA A 18 -8.32 -10.41 20.41
C ALA A 18 -8.22 -10.65 18.90
N ALA A 19 -9.29 -10.33 18.17
CA ALA A 19 -9.24 -10.31 16.72
C ALA A 19 -8.15 -9.31 16.35
N SER A 20 -7.11 -9.77 15.65
CA SER A 20 -6.12 -8.86 15.09
C SER A 20 -6.84 -7.92 14.15
N ARG A 21 -6.99 -6.66 14.55
CA ARG A 21 -7.57 -5.63 13.70
C ARG A 21 -6.62 -5.41 12.52
N CYS A 22 -7.06 -5.77 11.32
CA CYS A 22 -6.34 -5.47 10.09
C CYS A 22 -6.31 -3.95 9.88
N ARG A 23 -5.24 -3.45 9.25
CA ARG A 23 -5.20 -2.07 8.75
C ARG A 23 -6.20 -1.91 7.60
N CYS A 24 -6.63 -0.68 7.38
CA CYS A 24 -7.47 -0.36 6.24
C CYS A 24 -6.67 -0.44 4.94
N LEU A 25 -7.18 -1.20 3.96
CA LEU A 25 -6.54 -1.38 2.66
C LEU A 25 -7.20 -0.50 1.58
N TYR A 26 -6.49 -0.33 0.48
CA TYR A 26 -7.02 0.35 -0.70
C TYR A 26 -8.29 -0.35 -1.20
N ASN A 27 -9.32 0.43 -1.52
CA ASN A 27 -10.68 0.00 -1.86
C ASN A 27 -11.53 -0.60 -0.73
N ASP A 28 -11.01 -0.71 0.51
CA ASP A 28 -11.86 -1.04 1.65
C ASP A 28 -12.82 0.11 1.96
N THR A 29 -13.95 -0.19 2.60
CA THR A 29 -14.95 0.83 2.97
C THR A 29 -14.43 1.87 3.98
N CYS A 30 -13.36 1.56 4.70
CA CYS A 30 -12.70 2.47 5.63
C CYS A 30 -11.67 3.39 4.94
N TRP A 31 -11.38 3.16 3.65
CA TRP A 31 -10.35 3.91 2.93
C TRP A 31 -10.74 5.39 2.86
N PRO A 32 -9.80 6.33 3.04
CA PRO A 32 -10.14 7.74 3.01
C PRO A 32 -10.73 8.15 1.66
N SER A 33 -11.71 9.05 1.73
CA SER A 33 -12.31 9.71 0.58
C SER A 33 -11.35 10.71 -0.08
N GLU A 34 -11.68 11.12 -1.31
CA GLU A 34 -10.94 12.16 -2.03
C GLU A 34 -10.85 13.47 -1.23
N ASP A 35 -11.93 13.88 -0.58
CA ASP A 35 -11.96 15.07 0.27
C ASP A 35 -10.97 14.95 1.46
N GLN A 36 -10.90 13.78 2.10
CA GLN A 36 -9.95 13.54 3.20
C GLN A 36 -8.50 13.56 2.70
N PHE A 37 -8.22 13.03 1.51
CA PHE A 37 -6.90 13.17 0.89
C PHE A 37 -6.59 14.62 0.48
N SER A 38 -7.60 15.39 0.07
CA SER A 38 -7.45 16.82 -0.21
C SER A 38 -7.10 17.61 1.05
N ASP A 39 -7.74 17.28 2.18
CA ASP A 39 -7.42 17.86 3.48
C ASP A 39 -5.97 17.55 3.90
N LEU A 40 -5.49 16.32 3.68
CA LEU A 40 -4.08 15.99 3.88
C LEU A 40 -3.20 16.82 2.95
N GLN A 41 -3.52 16.87 1.66
CA GLN A 41 -2.74 17.59 0.65
C GLN A 41 -2.61 19.08 0.98
N SER A 42 -3.63 19.70 1.58
CA SER A 42 -3.58 21.11 2.03
C SER A 42 -2.54 21.37 3.12
N LYS A 43 -2.09 20.33 3.84
CA LYS A 43 -1.09 20.41 4.91
C LYS A 43 0.33 20.06 4.45
N LEU A 44 0.48 19.57 3.22
CA LEU A 44 1.77 19.12 2.66
C LEU A 44 2.43 20.23 1.84
N SER A 45 3.76 20.25 1.84
CA SER A 45 4.57 21.14 1.02
C SER A 45 4.63 20.74 -0.45
N GLN A 46 4.38 19.45 -0.75
CA GLN A 46 4.31 18.88 -2.08
C GLN A 46 2.96 18.20 -2.32
N PRO A 47 2.49 18.11 -3.58
CA PRO A 47 1.35 17.29 -3.91
C PRO A 47 1.54 15.83 -3.49
N LEU A 48 0.43 15.16 -3.15
CA LEU A 48 0.43 13.70 -3.03
C LEU A 48 0.90 13.09 -4.35
N ILE A 49 1.70 12.04 -4.25
CA ILE A 49 2.16 11.26 -5.40
C ILE A 49 1.39 9.94 -5.47
N CYS A 50 1.25 9.40 -6.67
CA CYS A 50 0.68 8.08 -6.91
C CYS A 50 1.78 7.17 -7.49
N PRO A 51 2.58 6.50 -6.63
CA PRO A 51 3.62 5.61 -7.10
C PRO A 51 3.03 4.49 -7.96
N VAL A 52 3.66 4.23 -9.10
CA VAL A 52 3.29 3.15 -10.02
C VAL A 52 4.49 2.23 -10.28
N PRO A 53 4.27 0.95 -10.64
CA PRO A 53 5.33 0.05 -11.03
C PRO A 53 6.25 0.66 -12.11
N PRO A 54 7.58 0.50 -12.04
CA PRO A 54 8.52 1.11 -12.98
C PRO A 54 8.30 0.68 -14.43
N ALA A 55 7.78 -0.54 -14.61
CA ALA A 55 7.48 -1.13 -15.91
C ALA A 55 6.13 -0.68 -16.51
N THR A 56 5.32 0.12 -15.80
CA THR A 56 4.03 0.65 -16.30
C THR A 56 4.11 1.25 -17.70
N PRO A 57 5.12 2.06 -18.05
CA PRO A 57 5.25 2.61 -19.41
C PRO A 57 5.40 1.54 -20.52
N CYS A 58 5.86 0.33 -20.19
CA CYS A 58 5.94 -0.76 -21.16
C CYS A 58 4.59 -1.39 -21.51
N TYR A 59 3.49 -0.95 -20.89
CA TYR A 59 2.15 -1.50 -21.08
C TYR A 59 1.16 -0.46 -21.67
N PRO A 60 0.18 -0.92 -22.49
CA PRO A 60 0.11 -2.26 -23.06
C PRO A 60 1.26 -2.52 -24.05
N PRO A 61 1.71 -3.78 -24.24
CA PRO A 61 2.88 -4.05 -25.08
C PRO A 61 2.69 -3.67 -26.56
N SER A 62 1.43 -3.59 -27.01
CA SER A 62 1.04 -3.14 -28.35
C SER A 62 1.19 -1.63 -28.56
N ASP A 63 1.20 -0.85 -27.48
CA ASP A 63 1.25 0.61 -27.52
C ASP A 63 1.90 1.14 -26.21
N PRO A 64 3.21 0.89 -26.01
CA PRO A 64 3.88 1.30 -24.79
C PRO A 64 3.91 2.83 -24.69
N SER A 65 3.50 3.34 -23.54
CA SER A 65 3.55 4.76 -23.22
C SER A 65 4.95 5.17 -22.72
N GLY A 66 5.28 6.46 -22.75
CA GLY A 66 6.56 6.96 -22.23
C GLY A 66 7.80 6.30 -22.86
N ASN A 67 8.85 6.06 -22.07
CA ASN A 67 10.13 5.53 -22.56
C ASN A 67 10.44 4.15 -21.97
N CYS A 68 9.70 3.12 -22.42
CA CYS A 68 9.93 1.72 -22.00
C CYS A 68 11.39 1.27 -22.21
N THR A 69 12.04 1.70 -23.29
CA THR A 69 13.45 1.37 -23.57
C THR A 69 14.39 1.83 -22.46
N ASP A 70 14.18 3.05 -21.93
CA ASP A 70 14.96 3.55 -20.78
C ASP A 70 14.69 2.75 -19.50
N ILE A 71 13.44 2.30 -19.28
CA ILE A 71 13.09 1.42 -18.15
C ILE A 71 13.91 0.14 -18.21
N LEU A 72 13.86 -0.54 -19.36
CA LEU A 72 14.52 -1.83 -19.55
C LEU A 72 16.04 -1.70 -19.44
N ALA A 73 16.60 -0.65 -20.04
CA ALA A 73 18.04 -0.39 -19.98
C ALA A 73 18.55 -0.09 -18.55
N ASN A 74 17.69 0.45 -17.68
CA ASN A 74 18.06 0.85 -16.32
C ASN A 74 17.41 0.01 -15.23
N ALA A 75 16.82 -1.14 -15.58
CA ALA A 75 16.09 -2.01 -14.65
C ALA A 75 16.92 -2.51 -13.46
N SER A 76 18.25 -2.58 -13.61
CA SER A 76 19.19 -2.97 -12.56
C SER A 76 20.08 -1.81 -12.09
N ASN A 77 19.81 -0.57 -12.55
CA ASN A 77 20.56 0.60 -12.14
C ASN A 77 19.97 1.16 -10.84
N GLY A 78 20.59 0.83 -9.71
CA GLY A 78 20.07 1.19 -8.40
C GLY A 78 19.85 2.69 -8.19
N ARG A 79 20.65 3.56 -8.82
CA ARG A 79 20.42 5.01 -8.79
C ARG A 79 19.11 5.38 -9.50
N ARG A 80 18.91 4.85 -10.71
CA ARG A 80 17.68 5.09 -11.50
C ARG A 80 16.43 4.52 -10.84
N LEU A 81 16.56 3.41 -10.13
CA LEU A 81 15.48 2.84 -9.31
C LEU A 81 15.20 3.74 -8.10
N SER A 82 16.22 4.25 -7.41
CA SER A 82 16.03 5.12 -6.24
C SER A 82 15.22 6.37 -6.56
N ASP A 83 15.44 6.96 -7.74
CA ASP A 83 14.77 8.17 -8.21
C ASP A 83 13.26 7.99 -8.52
N ARG A 84 12.72 6.76 -8.38
CA ARG A 84 11.32 6.43 -8.70
C ARG A 84 10.58 6.01 -7.44
N ALA A 85 9.47 6.68 -7.16
CA ALA A 85 8.67 6.40 -5.96
C ALA A 85 8.16 4.96 -5.89
N GLY A 86 7.75 4.38 -7.02
CA GLY A 86 7.22 3.01 -7.10
C GLY A 86 8.25 1.93 -7.38
N ALA A 87 9.55 2.25 -7.39
CA ALA A 87 10.60 1.27 -7.62
C ALA A 87 11.22 0.78 -6.32
N MET A 88 11.62 -0.49 -6.31
CA MET A 88 12.42 -1.12 -5.27
C MET A 88 13.72 -1.65 -5.88
N GLN A 89 14.79 -1.71 -5.08
CA GLN A 89 16.08 -2.27 -5.54
C GLN A 89 15.97 -3.74 -5.93
N SER A 90 15.08 -4.50 -5.29
CA SER A 90 14.76 -5.87 -5.67
C SER A 90 13.30 -5.97 -6.11
N MET A 91 13.09 -6.38 -7.36
CA MET A 91 11.76 -6.40 -7.98
C MET A 91 10.78 -7.36 -7.31
N ASN A 92 11.27 -8.39 -6.61
CA ASN A 92 10.41 -9.30 -5.85
C ASN A 92 9.63 -8.58 -4.72
N PHE A 93 10.14 -7.44 -4.20
CA PHE A 93 9.41 -6.64 -3.21
C PHE A 93 8.29 -5.79 -3.82
N GLN A 94 8.22 -5.69 -5.14
CA GLN A 94 7.12 -5.02 -5.85
C GLN A 94 5.95 -5.97 -6.10
N ALA A 95 6.16 -7.28 -6.00
CA ALA A 95 5.11 -8.28 -6.17
C ALA A 95 4.27 -8.42 -4.89
N PHE A 96 2.98 -8.68 -5.06
CA PHE A 96 2.05 -9.05 -3.99
C PHE A 96 1.45 -10.41 -4.30
N ILE A 97 1.35 -11.28 -3.29
CA ILE A 97 0.68 -12.58 -3.42
C ILE A 97 -0.68 -12.42 -2.75
N THR A 98 -1.75 -12.55 -3.53
CA THR A 98 -3.12 -12.47 -3.02
C THR A 98 -3.47 -13.71 -2.20
N ASP A 99 -4.54 -13.64 -1.40
CA ASP A 99 -5.01 -14.76 -0.59
C ASP A 99 -5.35 -16.01 -1.43
N ASN A 100 -5.71 -15.81 -2.71
CA ASN A 100 -5.98 -16.87 -3.68
C ASN A 100 -4.71 -17.44 -4.34
N GLY A 101 -3.52 -17.03 -3.91
CA GLY A 101 -2.22 -17.48 -4.44
C GLY A 101 -1.85 -16.89 -5.80
N THR A 102 -2.55 -15.86 -6.27
CA THR A 102 -2.20 -15.15 -7.53
C THR A 102 -1.15 -14.09 -7.25
N ILE A 103 -0.27 -13.84 -8.22
CA ILE A 103 0.77 -12.81 -8.10
C ILE A 103 0.30 -11.54 -8.82
N GLU A 104 0.19 -10.45 -8.07
CA GLU A 104 0.02 -9.10 -8.62
C GLU A 104 1.39 -8.45 -8.72
N THR A 105 1.79 -8.11 -9.95
CA THR A 105 3.04 -7.42 -10.22
C THR A 105 3.00 -6.81 -11.61
N CYS A 106 4.05 -6.08 -11.98
CA CYS A 106 4.23 -5.55 -13.32
C CYS A 106 5.58 -6.02 -13.86
N PHE A 107 5.54 -7.05 -14.71
CA PHE A 107 6.75 -7.69 -15.24
C PHE A 107 7.45 -6.77 -16.24
N LEU A 108 8.78 -6.74 -16.20
CA LEU A 108 9.59 -6.11 -17.26
C LEU A 108 9.47 -6.87 -18.58
N ASP A 109 9.39 -8.20 -18.51
CA ASP A 109 9.18 -9.05 -19.68
C ASP A 109 7.69 -9.08 -20.04
N THR A 110 7.32 -8.22 -20.98
CA THR A 110 5.95 -8.11 -21.48
C THR A 110 5.52 -9.30 -22.33
N SER A 111 6.46 -10.14 -22.80
CA SER A 111 6.15 -11.32 -23.62
C SER A 111 5.43 -12.43 -22.85
N LEU A 112 5.47 -12.36 -21.51
CA LEU A 112 4.76 -13.27 -20.62
C LEU A 112 3.23 -13.14 -20.72
N GLY A 113 2.72 -12.05 -21.30
CA GLY A 113 1.28 -11.86 -21.54
C GLY A 113 0.45 -11.54 -20.29
N TYR A 114 1.08 -11.26 -19.15
CA TYR A 114 0.39 -10.79 -17.95
C TYR A 114 0.13 -9.28 -18.00
N PRO A 115 -0.96 -8.78 -17.41
CA PRO A 115 -1.16 -7.34 -17.25
C PRO A 115 -0.16 -6.75 -16.26
N CYS A 116 0.09 -5.44 -16.38
CA CYS A 116 0.82 -4.69 -15.37
C CYS A 116 -0.11 -4.33 -14.21
N LEU A 117 0.17 -4.86 -13.01
CA LEU A 117 -0.60 -4.62 -11.80
C LEU A 117 0.26 -3.91 -10.73
N GLN A 118 -0.42 -3.25 -9.79
CA GLN A 118 0.21 -2.43 -8.74
C GLN A 118 1.13 -3.25 -7.81
N GLY A 119 0.72 -4.46 -7.44
CA GLY A 119 1.45 -5.31 -6.50
C GLY A 119 1.58 -4.66 -5.11
N SER A 120 2.77 -4.77 -4.52
CA SER A 120 3.05 -4.25 -3.16
C SER A 120 3.42 -2.77 -3.13
N ILE A 121 3.28 -2.05 -4.25
CA ILE A 121 3.64 -0.63 -4.35
C ILE A 121 2.52 0.23 -3.75
N PRO A 122 2.80 1.13 -2.79
CA PRO A 122 1.77 1.97 -2.18
C PRO A 122 1.02 2.80 -3.22
N PRO A 123 -0.33 2.85 -3.18
CA PRO A 123 -1.13 3.60 -4.16
C PRO A 123 -1.05 5.12 -3.98
N ILE A 124 -0.70 5.58 -2.77
CA ILE A 124 -0.51 6.98 -2.41
C ILE A 124 0.82 7.12 -1.68
N GLY A 125 1.54 8.20 -1.96
CA GLY A 125 2.78 8.57 -1.27
C GLY A 125 2.83 10.07 -0.96
N VAL A 126 3.67 10.41 0.02
CA VAL A 126 4.01 11.79 0.36
C VAL A 126 5.47 12.00 0.01
N ASP A 127 5.75 12.97 -0.88
CA ASP A 127 7.12 13.45 -1.11
C ASP A 127 7.51 14.39 0.04
N ALA A 128 7.97 13.80 1.13
CA ALA A 128 8.25 14.53 2.36
C ALA A 128 9.55 15.34 2.23
N GLN A 129 9.41 16.66 2.22
CA GLN A 129 10.55 17.60 2.17
C GLN A 129 10.75 18.36 3.49
N THR A 130 9.75 18.33 4.37
CA THR A 130 9.77 18.99 5.68
C THR A 130 9.39 18.03 6.81
N VAL A 131 9.64 18.43 8.05
CA VAL A 131 9.20 17.66 9.22
C VAL A 131 7.67 17.68 9.34
N GLU A 132 7.07 18.79 8.94
CA GLU A 132 5.63 19.01 8.93
C GLU A 132 4.93 18.05 7.96
N ASP A 133 5.52 17.77 6.79
CA ASP A 133 5.01 16.77 5.85
C ASP A 133 4.93 15.37 6.48
N LEU A 134 6.01 14.97 7.18
CA LEU A 134 6.08 13.69 7.89
C LEU A 134 5.04 13.61 9.00
N GLN A 135 4.91 14.67 9.80
CA GLN A 135 3.93 14.74 10.88
C GLN A 135 2.50 14.63 10.33
N ALA A 136 2.15 15.41 9.31
CA ALA A 136 0.83 15.40 8.69
C ALA A 136 0.50 14.00 8.14
N ALA A 137 1.45 13.36 7.43
CA ALA A 137 1.26 12.04 6.87
C ALA A 137 1.07 10.95 7.93
N VAL A 138 1.88 10.95 8.99
CA VAL A 138 1.80 9.94 10.06
C VAL A 138 0.54 10.11 10.89
N VAL A 139 0.14 11.34 11.20
CA VAL A 139 -1.12 11.62 11.92
C VAL A 139 -2.31 11.16 11.07
N PHE A 140 -2.37 11.53 9.79
CA PHE A 140 -3.43 11.10 8.89
C PHE A 140 -3.51 9.57 8.79
N ALA A 141 -2.38 8.90 8.62
CA ALA A 141 -2.35 7.44 8.56
C ALA A 141 -2.85 6.78 9.85
N ALA A 142 -2.54 7.36 11.02
CA ALA A 142 -3.04 6.86 12.29
C ALA A 142 -4.55 7.09 12.45
N GLU A 143 -5.07 8.26 12.06
CA GLU A 143 -6.49 8.60 12.11
C GLU A 143 -7.34 7.67 11.23
N HIS A 144 -6.80 7.25 10.09
CA HIS A 144 -7.47 6.38 9.11
C HIS A 144 -7.05 4.90 9.17
N ASP A 145 -6.28 4.51 10.19
CA ASP A 145 -5.81 3.14 10.38
C ASP A 145 -5.07 2.55 9.17
N LEU A 146 -4.30 3.39 8.48
CA LEU A 146 -3.51 3.04 7.30
C LEU A 146 -2.15 2.47 7.69
N ARG A 147 -1.61 1.61 6.84
CA ARG A 147 -0.22 1.15 6.96
C ARG A 147 0.74 2.22 6.43
N VAL A 148 1.61 2.73 7.29
CA VAL A 148 2.75 3.58 6.88
C VAL A 148 3.90 2.72 6.37
N VAL A 149 4.46 3.09 5.21
CA VAL A 149 5.69 2.52 4.65
C VAL A 149 6.63 3.69 4.34
N ILE A 150 7.91 3.53 4.68
CA ILE A 150 8.93 4.56 4.48
C ILE A 150 9.87 4.07 3.40
N LYS A 151 10.05 4.87 2.33
CA LYS A 151 11.01 4.61 1.25
C LYS A 151 12.03 5.74 1.20
N ASN A 152 13.30 5.37 1.05
CA ASN A 152 14.35 6.28 0.60
C ASN A 152 14.82 5.83 -0.80
N THR A 153 15.84 4.96 -0.86
CA THR A 153 16.41 4.44 -2.12
C THR A 153 15.78 3.15 -2.63
N GLY A 154 14.85 2.58 -1.87
CA GLY A 154 14.26 1.26 -2.08
C GLY A 154 13.87 0.67 -0.76
#